data_AF-A0A7L4NCU5-F1
#
_entry.id   AF-A0A7L4NCU5-F1
#
_cell.length_a   1.000
_cell.length_b   1.000
_cell.length_c   1.000
_cell.angle_alpha   90.00
_cell.angle_beta   90.00
_cell.angle_gamma   90.00
#
_symmetry.space_group_name_H-M   'P 1'
#
loop_
_entity.id
_entity.type
_entity.pdbx_description
1 polymer ?
#
loop_
_entity_poly.entity_id
_entity_poly.type
_entity_poly.pdbx_seq_one_letter_code
_entity_poly.pdbx_strand_id
1 'polypeptide(L)'
;MEIVYVYTRKRSEFGRPCNFSDWPTQVTVDIPPDPSLASDFVLKNPVNSSVQHTSDMAEHEVNTEHVEVQSRGINHVEGGWPKDIDSQELEPTVRYRKKVEKEENYINTIVHLGTLMEHCVKQNNAINIYERYFGEEEVEEMDDEPPSAKTIQILRAGQSPWPTHFFLYVLLSKRDPKVTKRTATHLCWHPDSSRKLAVAYSCLEFQQSTSDMSLDSYIWDLENPNKPELVIKPSSPLVCLEYNPKDSHMLLGGCYNGQMAYWDTRKGVQPVEVSTVEVSHRDPVYGAIWLQSKTGTECFSASTDGQVLWWDIRKLSEPTETLVLDITRKGLLENALGATALEFEHTM
;
A
#
# COMPACT_ATOMS: atom_id res chain seq x y z
N MET A 1 -41.00 -69.78 42.59
CA MET A 1 -39.59 -70.06 42.89
C MET A 1 -39.49 -71.57 43.07
N GLU A 2 -39.15 -72.29 42.01
CA GLU A 2 -38.82 -73.71 42.12
C GLU A 2 -37.42 -73.82 42.74
N ILE A 3 -37.32 -74.50 43.89
CA ILE A 3 -36.05 -74.76 44.54
C ILE A 3 -35.36 -75.86 43.73
N VAL A 4 -34.68 -75.46 42.66
CA VAL A 4 -33.88 -76.38 41.85
C VAL A 4 -32.56 -76.61 42.58
N TYR A 5 -32.50 -77.68 43.36
CA TYR A 5 -31.26 -78.12 44.00
C TYR A 5 -30.34 -78.68 42.91
N VAL A 6 -29.39 -77.86 42.44
CA VAL A 6 -28.40 -78.28 41.45
C VAL A 6 -27.25 -78.99 42.17
N TYR A 7 -27.13 -80.31 41.98
CA TYR A 7 -25.98 -81.07 42.46
C TYR A 7 -24.75 -80.77 41.60
N THR A 8 -23.89 -79.87 42.06
CA THR A 8 -22.63 -79.57 41.39
C THR A 8 -21.51 -80.47 41.93
N ARG A 9 -20.85 -81.23 41.04
CA ARG A 9 -19.66 -82.04 41.37
C ARG A 9 -18.44 -81.51 40.61
N LYS A 10 -17.28 -81.44 41.26
CA LYS A 10 -16.04 -80.99 40.61
C LYS A 10 -15.63 -81.99 39.52
N ARG A 11 -15.22 -81.49 38.35
CA ARG A 11 -14.83 -82.31 37.18
C ARG A 11 -13.70 -83.31 37.51
N SER A 12 -12.79 -82.97 38.41
CA SER A 12 -11.72 -83.86 38.89
C SER A 12 -12.21 -85.09 39.66
N GLU A 13 -13.48 -85.11 40.09
CA GLU A 13 -14.07 -86.19 40.87
C GLU A 13 -14.95 -87.11 40.03
N PHE A 14 -15.14 -86.81 38.74
CA PHE A 14 -15.81 -87.71 37.80
C PHE A 14 -14.96 -88.96 37.60
N GLY A 15 -15.59 -90.13 37.66
CA GLY A 15 -14.91 -91.42 37.49
C GLY A 15 -14.28 -92.02 38.75
N ARG A 16 -14.46 -91.40 39.94
CA ARG A 16 -14.08 -92.07 41.21
C ARG A 16 -14.91 -93.34 41.42
N PRO A 17 -14.30 -94.48 41.79
CA PRO A 17 -15.04 -95.72 42.03
C PRO A 17 -16.03 -95.56 43.18
N CYS A 18 -17.31 -95.89 42.94
CA CYS A 18 -18.36 -95.87 43.95
C CYS A 18 -18.18 -97.08 44.87
N ASN A 19 -18.03 -96.85 46.17
CA ASN A 19 -17.87 -97.92 47.14
C ASN A 19 -19.26 -98.35 47.65
N PHE A 20 -19.88 -99.30 46.96
CA PHE A 20 -21.12 -99.89 47.43
C PHE A 20 -20.79 -100.87 48.57
N SER A 21 -21.44 -100.68 49.72
CA SER A 21 -21.36 -101.61 50.85
C SER A 21 -22.77 -101.88 51.34
N ASP A 22 -23.03 -103.12 51.75
CA ASP A 22 -24.33 -103.51 52.29
C ASP A 22 -24.56 -102.78 53.62
N TRP A 23 -25.40 -101.75 53.57
CA TRP A 23 -25.86 -101.01 54.73
C TRP A 23 -27.22 -101.53 55.17
N PRO A 24 -27.47 -101.70 56.49
CA PRO A 24 -28.78 -102.09 56.97
C PRO A 24 -29.84 -101.05 56.59
N THR A 25 -31.04 -101.53 56.25
CA THR A 25 -32.16 -100.71 55.76
C THR A 25 -32.51 -99.59 56.75
N GLN A 26 -32.29 -98.34 56.33
CA GLN A 26 -32.67 -97.15 57.07
C GLN A 26 -33.76 -96.40 56.28
N VAL A 27 -34.88 -96.09 56.93
CA VAL A 27 -35.90 -95.22 56.34
C VAL A 27 -35.33 -93.82 56.27
N THR A 28 -34.90 -93.38 55.08
CA THR A 28 -34.24 -92.08 54.86
C THR A 28 -35.23 -90.93 54.80
N VAL A 29 -36.46 -91.19 54.36
CA VAL A 29 -37.54 -90.21 54.33
C VAL A 29 -38.85 -90.94 54.60
N ASP A 30 -39.60 -90.45 55.58
CA ASP A 30 -41.00 -90.82 55.82
C ASP A 30 -41.84 -89.55 55.62
N ILE A 31 -42.76 -89.59 54.65
CA ILE A 31 -43.61 -88.43 54.32
C ILE A 31 -45.03 -88.74 54.79
N PRO A 32 -45.47 -88.19 55.93
CA PRO A 32 -46.83 -88.37 56.38
C PRO A 32 -47.81 -87.62 55.45
N PRO A 33 -49.02 -88.15 55.20
CA PRO A 33 -49.99 -87.51 54.33
C PRO A 33 -50.43 -86.16 54.92
N ASP A 34 -50.38 -85.11 54.09
CA ASP A 34 -50.75 -83.75 54.47
C ASP A 34 -52.28 -83.59 54.45
N PRO A 35 -52.95 -83.38 55.60
CA PRO A 35 -54.40 -83.27 55.68
C PRO A 35 -54.97 -82.06 54.91
N SER A 36 -54.15 -81.05 54.66
CA SER A 36 -54.57 -79.83 53.96
C SER A 36 -54.87 -80.04 52.48
N LEU A 37 -54.25 -81.05 51.85
CA LEU A 37 -54.49 -81.40 50.45
C LEU A 37 -55.73 -82.30 50.27
N ALA A 38 -56.31 -82.80 51.37
CA ALA A 38 -57.51 -83.63 51.32
C ALA A 38 -58.75 -82.83 50.87
N SER A 39 -58.79 -81.52 51.11
CA SER A 39 -59.88 -80.65 50.63
C SER A 39 -59.87 -80.41 49.12
N ASP A 40 -58.73 -80.63 48.45
CA ASP A 40 -58.57 -80.45 47.00
C ASP A 40 -58.81 -81.76 46.22
N PHE A 41 -59.21 -82.82 46.92
CA PHE A 41 -59.53 -84.11 46.31
C PHE A 41 -60.88 -84.06 45.58
N VAL A 42 -60.86 -84.30 44.27
CA VAL A 42 -62.07 -84.40 43.44
C VAL A 42 -62.07 -85.72 42.67
N LEU A 43 -63.15 -86.49 42.83
CA LEU A 43 -63.34 -87.77 42.15
C LEU A 43 -63.63 -87.54 40.66
N LYS A 44 -62.71 -87.91 39.78
CA LYS A 44 -62.92 -87.88 38.32
C LYS A 44 -63.31 -89.27 37.81
N ASN A 45 -64.37 -89.36 37.01
CA ASN A 45 -64.83 -90.59 36.34
C ASN A 45 -65.66 -90.21 35.08
N PRO A 46 -65.36 -90.74 33.88
CA PRO A 46 -64.26 -91.64 33.53
C PRO A 46 -62.89 -90.96 33.53
N VAL A 47 -61.88 -91.68 34.01
CA VAL A 47 -60.48 -91.26 33.93
C VAL A 47 -59.86 -91.88 32.68
N ASN A 48 -59.62 -91.06 31.67
CA ASN A 48 -58.76 -91.43 30.56
C ASN A 48 -57.33 -91.05 30.91
N SER A 49 -56.47 -92.04 31.17
CA SER A 49 -55.03 -91.85 31.36
C SER A 49 -54.31 -92.45 30.16
N SER A 50 -53.71 -91.60 29.33
CA SER A 50 -52.86 -92.04 28.21
C SER A 50 -51.44 -92.26 28.72
N VAL A 51 -50.88 -93.46 28.48
CA VAL A 51 -49.47 -93.76 28.76
C VAL A 51 -48.69 -93.63 27.45
N GLN A 52 -47.63 -92.82 27.46
CA GLN A 52 -46.75 -92.68 26.31
C GLN A 52 -45.55 -93.60 26.49
N HIS A 53 -45.34 -94.51 25.52
CA HIS A 53 -44.17 -95.39 25.45
C HIS A 53 -43.31 -94.96 24.25
N THR A 54 -42.67 -93.79 24.37
CA THR A 54 -41.60 -93.39 23.44
C THR A 54 -40.38 -92.98 24.24
N SER A 55 -39.19 -93.24 23.70
CA SER A 55 -37.94 -92.82 24.33
C SER A 55 -37.82 -91.30 24.27
N ASP A 56 -37.50 -90.67 25.40
CA ASP A 56 -37.22 -89.24 25.47
C ASP A 56 -35.99 -88.91 24.61
N MET A 57 -36.15 -87.99 23.67
CA MET A 57 -35.06 -87.49 22.84
C MET A 57 -34.73 -86.07 23.29
N ALA A 58 -33.44 -85.78 23.44
CA ALA A 58 -32.94 -84.44 23.72
C ALA A 58 -32.15 -83.93 22.53
N GLU A 59 -32.53 -82.78 22.00
CA GLU A 59 -31.78 -82.07 20.96
C GLU A 59 -30.87 -81.03 21.61
N HIS A 60 -29.65 -80.90 21.10
CA HIS A 60 -28.71 -79.86 21.52
C HIS A 60 -28.19 -79.16 20.27
N GLU A 61 -28.41 -77.85 20.20
CA GLU A 61 -27.83 -77.01 19.16
C GLU A 61 -26.52 -76.39 19.68
N VAL A 62 -25.48 -76.46 18.85
CA VAL A 62 -24.20 -75.79 19.11
C VAL A 62 -23.93 -74.87 17.94
N ASN A 63 -23.75 -73.58 18.25
CA ASN A 63 -23.30 -72.58 17.30
C ASN A 63 -21.89 -72.13 17.70
N THR A 64 -20.94 -72.19 16.78
CA THR A 64 -19.57 -71.72 17.00
C THR A 64 -19.36 -70.39 16.31
N GLU A 65 -18.93 -69.39 17.07
CA GLU A 65 -18.57 -68.08 16.52
C GLU A 65 -17.27 -68.16 15.70
N HIS A 66 -17.23 -67.41 14.60
CA HIS A 66 -16.09 -67.41 13.70
C HIS A 66 -14.95 -66.56 14.31
N VAL A 67 -13.81 -67.19 14.60
CA VAL A 67 -12.63 -66.51 15.13
C VAL A 67 -11.78 -66.00 13.98
N GLU A 68 -11.61 -64.68 13.86
CA GLU A 68 -10.68 -64.09 12.91
C GLU A 68 -9.24 -64.21 13.43
N VAL A 69 -8.39 -64.88 12.65
CA VAL A 69 -6.95 -65.01 12.96
C VAL A 69 -6.16 -64.29 11.88
N GLN A 70 -5.22 -63.44 12.29
CA GLN A 70 -4.35 -62.69 11.37
C GLN A 70 -2.90 -63.11 11.59
N SER A 71 -2.25 -63.62 10.53
CA SER A 71 -0.81 -63.91 10.55
C SER A 71 -0.02 -62.66 10.19
N ARG A 72 0.91 -62.25 11.07
CA ARG A 72 1.81 -61.12 10.83
C ARG A 72 3.24 -61.61 10.73
N GLY A 73 3.94 -61.22 9.67
CA GLY A 73 5.39 -61.32 9.56
C GLY A 73 6.04 -59.95 9.67
N ILE A 74 7.24 -59.88 10.23
CA ILE A 74 8.09 -58.69 10.26
C ILE A 74 9.23 -58.94 9.28
N ASN A 75 9.45 -58.02 8.33
CA ASN A 75 10.57 -58.09 7.40
C ASN A 75 11.60 -57.03 7.76
N HIS A 76 12.70 -57.44 8.39
CA HIS A 76 13.83 -56.55 8.67
C HIS A 76 14.68 -56.43 7.41
N VAL A 77 14.75 -55.23 6.83
CA VAL A 77 15.56 -54.95 5.63
C VAL A 77 16.68 -54.01 6.05
N GLU A 78 17.69 -54.54 6.74
CA GLU A 78 18.94 -53.82 6.98
C GLU A 78 20.12 -54.59 6.40
N GLY A 79 20.85 -53.94 5.48
CA GLY A 79 22.13 -54.42 4.96
C GLY A 79 22.06 -55.39 3.77
N GLY A 80 22.77 -55.04 2.69
CA GLY A 80 23.01 -55.91 1.52
C GLY A 80 24.25 -56.80 1.68
N TRP A 81 24.59 -57.18 2.91
CA TRP A 81 25.74 -58.04 3.15
C TRP A 81 25.43 -59.48 2.73
N PRO A 82 26.44 -60.24 2.24
CA PRO A 82 26.26 -61.66 1.98
C PRO A 82 25.77 -62.42 3.23
N LYS A 83 25.02 -63.50 3.02
CA LYS A 83 24.32 -64.25 4.09
C LYS A 83 25.19 -64.72 5.26
N ASP A 84 26.50 -64.84 5.06
CA ASP A 84 27.45 -65.36 6.05
C ASP A 84 28.18 -64.26 6.86
N ILE A 85 27.87 -62.98 6.61
CA ILE A 85 28.54 -61.84 7.26
C ILE A 85 27.50 -61.03 8.02
N ASP A 86 27.65 -61.00 9.34
CA ASP A 86 26.85 -60.11 10.18
C ASP A 86 27.28 -58.65 9.98
N SER A 87 26.30 -57.78 9.77
CA SER A 87 26.49 -56.35 9.58
C SER A 87 26.81 -55.59 10.86
N GLN A 88 26.44 -56.15 12.03
CA GLN A 88 26.67 -55.53 13.33
C GLN A 88 28.10 -55.75 13.84
N GLU A 89 28.80 -56.75 13.29
CA GLU A 89 30.18 -57.05 13.66
C GLU A 89 31.19 -56.33 12.74
N LEU A 90 32.05 -55.50 13.34
CA LEU A 90 33.04 -54.69 12.62
C LEU A 90 34.18 -55.51 12.00
N GLU A 91 34.61 -56.59 12.65
CA GLU A 91 35.71 -57.41 12.13
C GLU A 91 35.39 -58.16 10.83
N PRO A 92 34.29 -58.92 10.72
CA PRO A 92 33.97 -59.66 9.50
C PRO A 92 33.65 -58.72 8.32
N THR A 93 32.99 -57.58 8.57
CA THR A 93 32.70 -56.58 7.53
C THR A 93 33.97 -55.93 6.96
N VAL A 94 34.94 -55.57 7.82
CA VAL A 94 36.24 -55.03 7.37
C VAL A 94 37.08 -56.08 6.64
N ARG A 95 37.09 -57.33 7.12
CA ARG A 95 37.80 -58.42 6.43
C ARG A 95 37.22 -58.68 5.04
N TYR A 96 35.89 -58.66 4.91
CA TYR A 96 35.23 -58.83 3.62
C TYR A 96 35.55 -57.69 2.65
N ARG A 97 35.46 -56.42 3.09
CA ARG A 97 35.85 -55.26 2.25
C ARG A 97 37.29 -55.37 1.77
N LYS A 98 38.23 -55.65 2.68
CA LYS A 98 39.64 -55.83 2.33
C LYS A 98 39.90 -57.00 1.38
N LYS A 99 39.03 -58.02 1.39
CA LYS A 99 39.13 -59.15 0.44
C LYS A 99 38.71 -58.70 -0.95
N VAL A 100 37.58 -58.01 -1.07
CA VAL A 100 37.04 -57.49 -2.34
C VAL A 100 37.96 -56.40 -2.93
N GLU A 101 38.47 -55.49 -2.10
CA GLU A 101 39.36 -54.40 -2.53
C GLU A 101 40.70 -54.89 -3.10
N LYS A 102 41.12 -56.12 -2.76
CA LYS A 102 42.34 -56.73 -3.26
C LYS A 102 42.15 -57.48 -4.58
N GLU A 103 40.91 -57.68 -5.03
CA GLU A 103 40.65 -58.35 -6.30
C GLU A 103 41.09 -57.45 -7.47
N GLU A 104 41.87 -57.98 -8.40
CA GLU A 104 42.39 -57.21 -9.54
C GLU A 104 41.27 -56.62 -10.40
N ASN A 105 40.16 -57.36 -10.55
CA ASN A 105 38.98 -56.88 -11.27
C ASN A 105 38.35 -55.64 -10.60
N TYR A 106 38.33 -55.59 -9.26
CA TYR A 106 37.83 -54.43 -8.52
C TYR A 106 38.72 -53.22 -8.78
N ILE A 107 40.04 -53.37 -8.67
CA ILE A 107 40.98 -52.27 -8.90
C ILE A 107 40.87 -51.76 -10.35
N ASN A 108 40.86 -52.66 -11.34
CA ASN A 108 40.78 -52.28 -12.75
C ASN A 108 39.46 -51.56 -13.09
N THR A 109 38.33 -52.01 -12.53
CA THR A 109 37.03 -51.37 -12.76
C THR A 109 36.93 -50.00 -12.07
N ILE A 110 37.45 -49.86 -10.84
CA ILE A 110 37.48 -48.58 -10.13
C ILE A 110 38.35 -47.56 -10.86
N VAL A 111 39.54 -47.96 -11.34
CA VAL A 111 40.42 -47.06 -12.10
C VAL A 111 39.74 -46.64 -13.41
N HIS A 112 39.11 -47.57 -14.12
CA HIS A 112 38.38 -47.25 -15.35
C HIS A 112 37.22 -46.28 -15.11
N LEU A 113 36.37 -46.55 -14.13
CA LEU A 113 35.25 -45.66 -13.77
C LEU A 113 35.75 -44.31 -13.25
N GLY A 114 36.88 -44.29 -12.54
CA GLY A 114 37.55 -43.07 -12.10
C GLY A 114 37.92 -42.15 -13.27
N THR A 115 38.49 -42.70 -14.35
CA THR A 115 38.82 -41.90 -15.54
C THR A 115 37.58 -41.31 -16.22
N LEU A 116 36.47 -42.06 -16.27
CA LEU A 116 35.20 -41.57 -16.82
C LEU A 116 34.58 -40.48 -15.94
N MET A 117 34.60 -40.68 -14.62
CA MET A 117 34.11 -39.69 -13.66
C MET A 117 34.94 -38.41 -13.72
N GLU A 118 36.27 -38.51 -13.81
CA GLU A 118 37.16 -37.35 -13.93
C GLU A 118 36.84 -36.51 -15.17
N HIS A 119 36.54 -37.16 -16.30
CA HIS A 119 36.08 -36.47 -17.51
C HIS A 119 34.78 -35.70 -17.25
N CYS A 120 33.76 -36.33 -16.66
CA CYS A 120 32.49 -35.68 -16.35
C CYS A 120 32.65 -34.49 -15.37
N VAL A 121 33.52 -34.63 -14.36
CA VAL A 121 33.80 -33.55 -13.40
C VAL A 121 34.47 -32.37 -14.09
N LYS A 122 35.48 -32.61 -14.92
CA LYS A 122 36.14 -31.55 -15.71
C LYS A 122 35.16 -30.85 -16.64
N GLN A 123 34.24 -31.61 -17.25
CA GLN A 123 33.22 -31.06 -18.14
C GLN A 123 32.23 -30.15 -17.38
N ASN A 124 31.75 -30.57 -16.21
CA ASN A 124 30.84 -29.76 -15.38
C ASN A 124 31.52 -28.47 -14.89
N ASN A 125 32.83 -28.51 -14.62
CA ASN A 125 33.60 -27.35 -14.20
C ASN A 125 33.99 -26.42 -15.35
N ALA A 126 33.93 -26.88 -16.61
CA ALA A 126 34.30 -26.06 -17.77
C ALA A 126 33.30 -24.93 -17.99
N ILE A 127 31.99 -25.22 -17.89
CA ILE A 127 30.91 -24.25 -18.03
C ILE A 127 29.77 -24.66 -17.09
N ASN A 128 29.34 -23.74 -16.24
CA ASN A 128 28.17 -23.96 -15.38
C ASN A 128 26.87 -23.80 -16.18
N ILE A 129 26.36 -24.90 -16.74
CA ILE A 129 25.11 -24.93 -17.51
C ILE A 129 23.85 -24.63 -16.67
N TYR A 130 23.97 -24.61 -15.34
CA TYR A 130 22.87 -24.33 -14.42
C TYR A 130 22.86 -22.89 -13.93
N GLU A 131 23.85 -22.08 -14.33
CA GLU A 131 23.88 -20.66 -14.00
C GLU A 131 22.83 -19.90 -14.80
N ARG A 132 21.90 -19.26 -14.10
CA ARG A 132 20.88 -18.42 -14.71
C ARG A 132 21.34 -16.97 -14.68
N TYR A 133 21.85 -16.49 -15.80
CA TYR A 133 22.19 -15.07 -15.97
C TYR A 133 20.94 -14.19 -15.86
N PHE A 134 21.05 -13.03 -15.21
CA PHE A 134 19.98 -12.04 -15.01
C PHE A 134 18.75 -12.56 -14.25
N GLY A 135 18.94 -13.51 -13.33
CA GLY A 135 17.90 -13.85 -12.36
C GLY A 135 17.80 -12.75 -11.32
N GLU A 136 16.79 -11.88 -11.44
CA GLU A 136 16.47 -10.76 -10.53
C GLU A 136 17.16 -9.41 -10.80
N GLU A 137 17.57 -9.10 -12.03
CA GLU A 137 17.71 -7.69 -12.41
C GLU A 137 16.36 -7.22 -12.96
N GLU A 138 15.61 -6.46 -12.14
CA GLU A 138 14.55 -5.62 -12.66
C GLU A 138 15.21 -4.66 -13.66
N VAL A 139 15.04 -4.94 -14.95
CA VAL A 139 15.34 -3.97 -15.98
C VAL A 139 14.34 -2.85 -15.79
N GLU A 140 14.68 -1.86 -14.97
CA GLU A 140 14.01 -0.57 -14.99
C GLU A 140 14.28 0.01 -16.38
N GLU A 141 13.37 -0.28 -17.32
CA GLU A 141 13.27 0.49 -18.55
C GLU A 141 13.07 1.94 -18.10
N MET A 142 14.12 2.76 -18.25
CA MET A 142 13.99 4.21 -18.16
C MET A 142 13.10 4.64 -19.32
N ASP A 143 11.79 4.55 -19.12
CA ASP A 143 10.83 5.24 -19.95
C ASP A 143 11.15 6.73 -19.82
N ASP A 144 11.51 7.37 -20.94
CA ASP A 144 11.60 8.81 -21.04
C ASP A 144 10.19 9.37 -20.75
N GLU A 145 9.90 9.67 -19.49
CA GLU A 145 8.57 10.09 -19.05
C GLU A 145 8.22 11.40 -19.78
N PRO A 146 7.14 11.42 -20.59
CA PRO A 146 6.80 12.62 -21.34
C PRO A 146 6.44 13.76 -20.37
N PRO A 147 6.76 15.02 -20.70
CA PRO A 147 6.47 16.14 -19.81
C PRO A 147 4.97 16.21 -19.52
N SER A 148 4.60 16.00 -18.26
CA SER A 148 3.21 16.01 -17.79
C SER A 148 2.89 17.35 -17.14
N ALA A 149 1.89 18.05 -17.67
CA ALA A 149 1.38 19.28 -17.08
C ALA A 149 0.03 19.02 -16.43
N LYS A 150 -0.06 19.25 -15.12
CA LYS A 150 -1.31 19.11 -14.36
C LYS A 150 -1.69 20.46 -13.76
N THR A 151 -2.92 20.90 -14.04
CA THR A 151 -3.47 22.08 -13.36
C THR A 151 -3.81 21.69 -11.92
N ILE A 152 -3.02 22.18 -10.96
CA ILE A 152 -3.15 21.82 -9.55
C ILE A 152 -4.36 22.54 -8.94
N GLN A 153 -4.52 23.83 -9.23
CA GLN A 153 -5.58 24.66 -8.65
C GLN A 153 -6.08 25.72 -9.61
N ILE A 154 -7.34 26.10 -9.42
CA ILE A 154 -7.99 27.21 -10.12
C ILE A 154 -8.36 28.23 -9.05
N LEU A 155 -7.71 29.39 -9.07
CA LEU A 155 -8.06 30.53 -8.24
C LEU A 155 -9.45 31.02 -8.65
N ARG A 156 -10.42 30.96 -7.74
CA ARG A 156 -11.81 31.34 -8.00
C ARG A 156 -12.21 32.38 -6.99
N ALA A 157 -12.59 33.58 -7.41
CA ALA A 157 -13.34 34.44 -6.52
C ALA A 157 -14.78 34.56 -6.98
N GLY A 158 -15.69 34.32 -6.04
CA GLY A 158 -17.11 34.54 -6.22
C GLY A 158 -17.96 33.57 -5.41
N GLN A 159 -18.51 34.04 -4.29
CA GLN A 159 -19.74 33.49 -3.74
C GLN A 159 -20.86 33.72 -4.76
N SER A 160 -21.33 32.68 -5.42
CA SER A 160 -22.58 32.76 -6.20
C SER A 160 -23.77 32.51 -5.27
N PRO A 161 -24.82 33.35 -5.26
CA PRO A 161 -26.00 33.17 -4.40
C PRO A 161 -27.03 32.16 -4.94
N TRP A 162 -26.75 31.45 -6.04
CA TRP A 162 -27.76 30.67 -6.76
C TRP A 162 -27.63 29.16 -6.51
N PRO A 163 -28.72 28.45 -6.18
CA PRO A 163 -28.70 27.01 -6.01
C PRO A 163 -28.54 26.29 -7.37
N THR A 164 -27.75 25.24 -7.31
CA THR A 164 -27.39 24.25 -8.35
C THR A 164 -28.57 23.82 -9.21
N HIS A 165 -28.71 24.35 -10.44
CA HIS A 165 -29.32 23.62 -11.57
C HIS A 165 -29.02 24.21 -12.97
N PHE A 166 -27.87 24.88 -13.13
CA PHE A 166 -27.39 25.35 -14.45
C PHE A 166 -25.89 25.06 -14.60
N PHE A 167 -25.52 23.79 -14.41
CA PHE A 167 -24.12 23.38 -14.23
C PHE A 167 -23.39 22.92 -15.50
N LEU A 168 -23.96 23.14 -16.70
CA LEU A 168 -23.35 22.63 -17.95
C LEU A 168 -22.87 23.72 -18.94
N TYR A 169 -22.94 25.01 -18.59
CA TYR A 169 -22.39 26.09 -19.44
C TYR A 169 -21.54 27.14 -18.69
N VAL A 170 -20.97 26.79 -17.54
CA VAL A 170 -20.04 27.66 -16.79
C VAL A 170 -18.66 26.97 -16.62
N LEU A 171 -18.10 26.51 -17.73
CA LEU A 171 -16.67 26.15 -17.85
C LEU A 171 -15.90 27.28 -18.54
N LEU A 172 -16.04 28.49 -18.01
CA LEU A 172 -15.06 29.55 -18.20
C LEU A 172 -14.65 29.98 -16.80
N SER A 173 -13.46 29.55 -16.41
CA SER A 173 -12.65 30.02 -15.27
C SER A 173 -13.24 31.25 -14.60
N LYS A 174 -13.66 31.13 -13.32
CA LYS A 174 -14.07 32.28 -12.51
C LYS A 174 -12.83 33.13 -12.21
N ARG A 175 -12.50 33.95 -13.22
CA ARG A 175 -11.62 35.10 -13.30
C ARG A 175 -12.10 36.17 -12.34
N ASP A 176 -11.17 36.80 -11.61
CA ASP A 176 -11.33 38.04 -10.84
C ASP A 176 -12.50 38.04 -9.84
N PRO A 177 -12.32 38.45 -8.56
CA PRO A 177 -13.44 38.68 -7.65
C PRO A 177 -14.55 39.61 -8.19
N LYS A 178 -14.27 40.37 -9.24
CA LYS A 178 -15.15 41.39 -9.81
C LYS A 178 -15.90 40.88 -11.05
N VAL A 179 -17.11 41.41 -11.22
CA VAL A 179 -18.03 41.02 -12.32
C VAL A 179 -17.46 41.39 -13.70
N THR A 180 -16.69 42.48 -13.77
CA THR A 180 -16.05 42.96 -14.99
C THR A 180 -14.78 42.16 -15.28
N LYS A 181 -14.67 41.61 -16.50
CA LYS A 181 -13.51 40.82 -16.92
C LYS A 181 -12.28 41.72 -17.11
N ARG A 182 -11.22 41.48 -16.35
CA ARG A 182 -9.91 42.14 -16.47
C ARG A 182 -8.84 41.09 -16.81
N THR A 183 -7.79 41.49 -17.53
CA THR A 183 -6.67 40.59 -17.83
C THR A 183 -5.67 40.59 -16.69
N ALA A 184 -5.16 39.41 -16.32
CA ALA A 184 -4.01 39.32 -15.42
C ALA A 184 -2.76 39.68 -16.24
N THR A 185 -2.19 40.86 -16.00
CA THR A 185 -1.07 41.37 -16.81
C THR A 185 0.28 40.96 -16.27
N HIS A 186 0.37 40.68 -14.97
CA HIS A 186 1.60 40.23 -14.35
C HIS A 186 1.33 39.31 -13.15
N LEU A 187 2.23 38.36 -12.93
CA LEU A 187 2.18 37.36 -11.87
C LEU A 187 3.53 37.33 -11.16
N CYS A 188 3.55 37.47 -9.85
CA CYS A 188 4.77 37.39 -9.06
C CYS A 188 4.59 36.46 -7.85
N TRP A 189 5.50 35.50 -7.73
CA TRP A 189 5.54 34.57 -6.61
C TRP A 189 6.15 35.21 -5.38
N HIS A 190 5.60 34.89 -4.22
CA HIS A 190 6.19 35.32 -2.96
C HIS A 190 7.56 34.63 -2.73
N PRO A 191 8.64 35.38 -2.43
CA PRO A 191 10.01 34.89 -2.51
C PRO A 191 10.38 33.82 -1.47
N ASP A 192 9.76 33.86 -0.29
CA ASP A 192 10.06 32.94 0.83
C ASP A 192 9.08 31.74 0.89
N SER A 193 7.92 31.85 0.25
CA SER A 193 6.86 30.84 0.34
C SER A 193 6.15 30.72 -0.98
N SER A 194 6.25 29.56 -1.63
CA SER A 194 5.57 29.25 -2.90
C SER A 194 4.04 29.15 -2.77
N ARG A 195 3.47 29.55 -1.63
CA ARG A 195 2.03 29.49 -1.34
C ARG A 195 1.30 30.76 -1.74
N LYS A 196 1.99 31.90 -1.80
CA LYS A 196 1.37 33.19 -2.12
C LYS A 196 1.74 33.67 -3.50
N LEU A 197 0.74 34.18 -4.22
CA LEU A 197 0.87 34.70 -5.58
C LEU A 197 0.25 36.10 -5.65
N ALA A 198 1.07 37.10 -5.98
CA ALA A 198 0.60 38.44 -6.30
C ALA A 198 0.21 38.49 -7.79
N VAL A 199 -0.97 39.05 -8.07
CA VAL A 199 -1.50 39.14 -9.44
C VAL A 199 -1.95 40.57 -9.72
N ALA A 200 -1.36 41.17 -10.74
CA ALA A 200 -1.76 42.47 -11.27
C ALA A 200 -2.91 42.30 -12.26
N TYR A 201 -3.98 43.08 -12.09
CA TYR A 201 -5.12 43.10 -13.00
C TYR A 201 -5.30 44.47 -13.64
N SER A 202 -5.34 44.50 -14.96
CA SER A 202 -5.66 45.70 -15.73
C SER A 202 -6.39 45.33 -17.03
N CYS A 203 -6.91 46.34 -17.73
CA CYS A 203 -7.39 46.19 -19.11
C CYS A 203 -6.54 47.12 -19.95
N LEU A 204 -5.70 46.53 -20.80
CA LEU A 204 -4.83 47.27 -21.72
C LEU A 204 -5.52 47.51 -23.07
N GLU A 205 -6.74 47.03 -23.26
CA GLU A 205 -7.50 47.24 -24.49
C GLU A 205 -8.00 48.69 -24.55
N PHE A 206 -7.53 49.41 -25.58
CA PHE A 206 -7.85 50.80 -25.81
C PHE A 206 -9.37 51.03 -25.87
N GLN A 207 -9.88 52.00 -25.10
CA GLN A 207 -11.30 52.39 -25.01
C GLN A 207 -12.28 51.39 -24.37
N GLN A 208 -11.81 50.28 -23.79
CA GLN A 208 -12.69 49.35 -23.06
C GLN A 208 -12.83 49.64 -21.56
N SER A 209 -12.13 50.64 -21.04
CA SER A 209 -12.26 51.05 -19.64
C SER A 209 -13.65 51.65 -19.39
N THR A 210 -14.49 50.92 -18.66
CA THR A 210 -15.77 51.41 -18.15
C THR A 210 -15.56 52.09 -16.79
N SER A 211 -16.39 53.06 -16.43
CA SER A 211 -16.29 53.77 -15.14
C SER A 211 -16.51 52.88 -13.92
N ASP A 212 -17.14 51.71 -14.10
CA ASP A 212 -17.38 50.70 -13.06
C ASP A 212 -16.24 49.65 -12.98
N MET A 213 -15.15 49.84 -13.74
CA MET A 213 -14.02 48.92 -13.71
C MET A 213 -13.17 49.16 -12.46
N SER A 214 -13.02 48.11 -11.64
CA SER A 214 -12.17 48.16 -10.46
C SER A 214 -10.68 48.30 -10.82
N LEU A 215 -9.93 48.99 -9.97
CA LEU A 215 -8.48 49.13 -10.05
C LEU A 215 -7.74 48.08 -9.20
N ASP A 216 -8.47 47.37 -8.36
CA ASP A 216 -7.95 46.47 -7.32
C ASP A 216 -7.15 45.31 -7.93
N SER A 217 -5.96 45.05 -7.38
CA SER A 217 -5.19 43.84 -7.62
C SER A 217 -5.17 42.96 -6.37
N TYR A 218 -4.71 41.71 -6.47
CA TYR A 218 -4.90 40.75 -5.37
C TYR A 218 -3.65 39.91 -5.10
N ILE A 219 -3.47 39.59 -3.81
CA ILE A 219 -2.59 38.52 -3.37
C ILE A 219 -3.44 37.31 -3.04
N TRP A 220 -3.10 36.19 -3.65
CA TRP A 220 -3.79 34.91 -3.49
C TRP A 220 -2.94 33.96 -2.66
N ASP A 221 -3.63 33.19 -1.82
CA ASP A 221 -3.06 32.04 -1.13
C ASP A 221 -3.54 30.78 -1.84
N LEU A 222 -2.61 29.91 -2.23
CA LEU A 222 -2.90 28.63 -2.86
C LEU A 222 -3.63 27.67 -1.91
N GLU A 223 -3.49 27.78 -0.59
CA GLU A 223 -4.28 26.95 0.32
C GLU A 223 -5.77 27.33 0.29
N ASN A 224 -6.06 28.61 0.04
CA ASN A 224 -7.41 29.18 0.10
C ASN A 224 -7.80 29.89 -1.20
N PRO A 225 -8.04 29.15 -2.31
CA PRO A 225 -8.24 29.74 -3.64
C PRO A 225 -9.57 30.49 -3.81
N ASN A 226 -10.47 30.42 -2.83
CA ASN A 226 -11.83 30.97 -2.90
C ASN A 226 -11.91 32.48 -2.58
N LYS A 227 -10.89 33.03 -1.91
CA LYS A 227 -10.86 34.43 -1.49
C LYS A 227 -9.42 34.95 -1.54
N PRO A 228 -9.18 36.17 -2.07
CA PRO A 228 -7.85 36.76 -1.98
C PRO A 228 -7.48 37.03 -0.52
N GLU A 229 -6.22 36.80 -0.18
CA GLU A 229 -5.66 37.05 1.14
C GLU A 229 -5.62 38.56 1.41
N LEU A 230 -5.10 39.33 0.43
CA LEU A 230 -5.00 40.78 0.49
C LEU A 230 -5.50 41.41 -0.81
N VAL A 231 -6.21 42.54 -0.67
CA VAL A 231 -6.62 43.39 -1.78
C VAL A 231 -5.69 44.59 -1.84
N ILE A 232 -5.03 44.79 -2.97
CA ILE A 232 -4.15 45.91 -3.26
C ILE A 232 -4.95 46.98 -3.99
N LYS A 233 -5.01 48.18 -3.43
CA LYS A 233 -5.76 49.31 -4.01
C LYS A 233 -4.80 50.36 -4.56
N PRO A 234 -4.51 50.35 -5.87
CA PRO A 234 -3.67 51.37 -6.50
C PRO A 234 -4.45 52.63 -6.87
N SER A 235 -3.73 53.71 -7.19
CA SER A 235 -4.31 54.96 -7.73
C SER A 235 -4.79 54.82 -9.18
N SER A 236 -4.25 53.86 -9.91
CA SER A 236 -4.50 53.54 -11.33
C SER A 236 -4.30 52.03 -11.54
N PRO A 237 -4.89 51.36 -12.56
CA PRO A 237 -4.75 49.92 -12.73
C PRO A 237 -3.29 49.48 -12.78
N LEU A 238 -2.96 48.39 -12.08
CA LEU A 238 -1.61 47.84 -12.07
C LEU A 238 -1.34 47.04 -13.33
N VAL A 239 -0.23 47.35 -13.98
CA VAL A 239 0.27 46.64 -15.17
C VAL A 239 1.29 45.61 -14.75
N CYS A 240 2.26 45.98 -13.90
CA CYS A 240 3.23 45.08 -13.28
C CYS A 240 3.19 45.16 -11.75
N LEU A 241 3.58 44.07 -11.09
CA LEU A 241 3.57 43.93 -9.63
C LEU A 241 4.61 42.89 -9.20
N GLU A 242 5.58 43.29 -8.37
CA GLU A 242 6.76 42.48 -8.05
C GLU A 242 7.10 42.49 -6.56
N TYR A 243 7.28 41.31 -5.97
CA TYR A 243 7.76 41.17 -4.59
C TYR A 243 9.22 41.55 -4.46
N ASN A 244 9.57 42.19 -3.36
CA ASN A 244 10.96 42.43 -3.04
C ASN A 244 11.64 41.12 -2.62
N PRO A 245 12.72 40.68 -3.30
CA PRO A 245 13.40 39.43 -2.97
C PRO A 245 14.08 39.44 -1.60
N LYS A 246 14.37 40.62 -1.03
CA LYS A 246 14.98 40.78 0.30
C LYS A 246 13.98 40.96 1.42
N ASP A 247 12.90 41.70 1.19
CA ASP A 247 11.81 41.90 2.16
C ASP A 247 10.48 41.46 1.56
N SER A 248 10.06 40.25 1.90
CA SER A 248 8.83 39.63 1.38
C SER A 248 7.54 40.39 1.72
N HIS A 249 7.60 41.34 2.65
CA HIS A 249 6.45 42.19 2.98
C HIS A 249 6.26 43.35 2.01
N MET A 250 7.27 43.68 1.20
CA MET A 250 7.26 44.81 0.27
C MET A 250 6.92 44.36 -1.15
N LEU A 251 6.06 45.14 -1.79
CA LEU A 251 5.62 44.94 -3.18
C LEU A 251 5.80 46.22 -3.97
N LEU A 252 6.39 46.13 -5.15
CA LEU A 252 6.52 47.22 -6.12
C LEU A 252 5.48 47.05 -7.20
N GLY A 253 4.86 48.13 -7.66
CA GLY A 253 3.92 48.06 -8.77
C GLY A 253 3.99 49.26 -9.68
N GLY A 254 3.90 48.98 -10.98
CA GLY A 254 3.82 49.98 -12.04
C GLY A 254 2.38 50.13 -12.51
N CYS A 255 1.91 51.37 -12.55
CA CYS A 255 0.54 51.71 -12.91
C CYS A 255 0.41 52.04 -14.40
N TYR A 256 -0.83 51.95 -14.91
CA TYR A 256 -1.16 52.30 -16.29
C TYR A 256 -0.91 53.77 -16.64
N ASN A 257 -0.96 54.67 -15.65
CA ASN A 257 -0.70 56.10 -15.83
C ASN A 257 0.79 56.47 -15.72
N GLY A 258 1.69 55.48 -15.72
CA GLY A 258 3.13 55.68 -15.64
C GLY A 258 3.69 55.87 -14.23
N GLN A 259 2.83 56.02 -13.21
CA GLN A 259 3.27 56.13 -11.83
C GLN A 259 3.78 54.79 -11.28
N MET A 260 4.73 54.88 -10.37
CA MET A 260 5.17 53.79 -9.53
C MET A 260 4.62 53.93 -8.13
N ALA A 261 4.36 52.80 -7.50
CA ALA A 261 3.92 52.75 -6.12
C ALA A 261 4.47 51.50 -5.46
N TYR A 262 4.58 51.53 -4.13
CA TYR A 262 4.91 50.34 -3.36
C TYR A 262 3.93 50.14 -2.20
N TRP A 263 3.76 48.87 -1.83
CA TRP A 263 2.88 48.43 -0.77
C TRP A 263 3.70 47.67 0.29
N ASP A 264 3.29 47.83 1.55
CA ASP A 264 3.74 46.99 2.65
C ASP A 264 2.54 46.18 3.12
N THR A 265 2.60 44.86 2.95
CA THR A 265 1.53 43.91 3.31
C THR A 265 1.11 44.01 4.78
N ARG A 266 1.98 44.56 5.66
CA ARG A 266 1.71 44.76 7.09
C ARG A 266 0.95 46.06 7.37
N LYS A 267 1.07 47.06 6.51
CA LYS A 267 0.45 48.39 6.68
C LYS A 267 -0.98 48.44 6.14
N GLY A 268 -1.35 47.52 5.26
CA GLY A 268 -2.71 47.34 4.78
C GLY A 268 -2.84 47.38 3.26
N VAL A 269 -3.98 47.87 2.78
CA VAL A 269 -4.41 47.76 1.38
C VAL A 269 -3.98 48.94 0.49
N GLN A 270 -3.62 50.07 1.09
CA GLN A 270 -3.24 51.29 0.37
C GLN A 270 -1.72 51.32 0.09
N PRO A 271 -1.28 51.99 -0.98
CA PRO A 271 0.14 52.18 -1.24
C PRO A 271 0.75 52.99 -0.09
N VAL A 272 1.98 52.65 0.26
CA VAL A 272 2.75 53.38 1.27
C VAL A 272 3.21 54.71 0.70
N GLU A 273 3.66 54.70 -0.55
CA GLU A 273 4.05 55.88 -1.31
C GLU A 273 3.76 55.67 -2.79
N VAL A 274 3.52 56.77 -3.51
CA VAL A 274 3.28 56.82 -4.95
C VAL A 274 4.14 57.93 -5.54
N SER A 275 4.76 57.66 -6.68
CA SER A 275 5.59 58.64 -7.38
C SER A 275 4.75 59.81 -7.91
N THR A 276 5.38 60.98 -8.06
CA THR A 276 4.69 62.16 -8.60
C THR A 276 4.50 62.02 -10.11
N VAL A 277 3.34 62.41 -10.63
CA VAL A 277 2.99 62.24 -12.07
C VAL A 277 3.99 62.97 -12.98
N GLU A 278 4.55 64.09 -12.54
CA GLU A 278 5.42 64.95 -13.35
C GLU A 278 6.76 64.31 -13.72
N VAL A 279 7.29 63.44 -12.85
CA VAL A 279 8.61 62.79 -13.01
C VAL A 279 8.50 61.28 -13.25
N SER A 280 7.29 60.77 -13.33
CA SER A 280 7.00 59.37 -13.65
C SER A 280 7.02 59.14 -15.16
N HIS A 281 6.85 57.87 -15.57
CA HIS A 281 6.66 57.56 -16.98
C HIS A 281 5.42 58.26 -17.55
N ARG A 282 5.43 58.51 -18.86
CA ARG A 282 4.26 59.10 -19.56
C ARG A 282 3.27 58.05 -20.06
N ASP A 283 3.77 56.83 -20.19
CA ASP A 283 3.08 55.67 -20.71
C ASP A 283 2.94 54.58 -19.62
N PRO A 284 2.13 53.52 -19.85
CA PRO A 284 2.01 52.42 -18.92
C PRO A 284 3.37 51.79 -18.56
N VAL A 285 3.59 51.50 -17.28
CA VAL A 285 4.81 50.83 -16.82
C VAL A 285 4.68 49.33 -17.06
N TYR A 286 5.41 48.79 -18.04
CA TYR A 286 5.31 47.37 -18.41
C TYR A 286 6.22 46.47 -17.57
N GLY A 287 7.34 47.00 -17.07
CA GLY A 287 8.28 46.27 -16.22
C GLY A 287 8.72 47.10 -15.03
N ALA A 288 8.81 46.48 -13.85
CA ALA A 288 9.36 47.08 -12.65
C ALA A 288 10.05 45.99 -11.83
N ILE A 289 11.35 46.10 -11.61
CA ILE A 289 12.17 45.05 -10.97
C ILE A 289 13.01 45.66 -9.85
N TRP A 290 13.22 44.89 -8.80
CA TRP A 290 14.10 45.23 -7.68
C TRP A 290 15.57 45.04 -8.03
N LEU A 291 16.41 46.01 -7.64
CA LEU A 291 17.86 45.86 -7.69
C LEU A 291 18.34 45.13 -6.45
N GLN A 292 19.35 44.28 -6.61
CA GLN A 292 20.01 43.61 -5.50
C GLN A 292 21.02 44.53 -4.79
N SER A 293 20.58 45.74 -4.44
CA SER A 293 21.38 46.69 -3.68
C SER A 293 21.57 46.19 -2.24
N LYS A 294 22.61 46.65 -1.54
CA LYS A 294 22.85 46.24 -0.13
C LYS A 294 21.63 46.51 0.76
N THR A 295 20.93 47.62 0.51
CA THR A 295 19.74 48.03 1.26
C THR A 295 18.46 47.33 0.79
N GLY A 296 18.38 46.85 -0.45
CA GLY A 296 17.18 46.23 -1.01
C GLY A 296 16.03 47.22 -1.24
N THR A 297 16.34 48.51 -1.38
CA THR A 297 15.36 49.60 -1.53
C THR A 297 15.37 50.22 -2.92
N GLU A 298 16.19 49.73 -3.82
CA GLU A 298 16.37 50.29 -5.15
C GLU A 298 15.64 49.44 -6.18
N CYS A 299 15.05 50.07 -7.18
CA CYS A 299 14.33 49.40 -8.27
C CYS A 299 14.41 50.22 -9.55
N PHE A 300 14.14 49.59 -10.69
CA PHE A 300 14.05 50.26 -11.99
C PHE A 300 12.76 49.88 -12.70
N SER A 301 12.26 50.80 -13.51
CA SER A 301 11.04 50.65 -14.29
C SER A 301 11.28 50.94 -15.76
N ALA A 302 10.49 50.30 -16.60
CA ALA A 302 10.53 50.47 -18.05
C ALA A 302 9.13 50.65 -18.63
N SER A 303 9.03 51.52 -19.63
CA SER A 303 7.76 51.87 -20.27
C SER A 303 7.93 52.07 -21.78
N THR A 304 6.80 52.16 -22.50
CA THR A 304 6.77 52.43 -23.94
C THR A 304 7.15 53.86 -24.31
N ASP A 305 7.29 54.75 -23.31
CA ASP A 305 7.83 56.11 -23.49
C ASP A 305 9.34 56.13 -23.83
N GLY A 306 9.98 54.96 -23.87
CA GLY A 306 11.38 54.78 -24.26
C GLY A 306 12.37 55.18 -23.18
N GLN A 307 11.92 55.30 -21.94
CA GLN A 307 12.77 55.58 -20.78
C GLN A 307 12.83 54.37 -19.84
N VAL A 308 13.98 54.23 -19.20
CA VAL A 308 14.17 53.40 -18.01
C VAL A 308 14.49 54.34 -16.85
N LEU A 309 13.75 54.23 -15.77
CA LEU A 309 13.88 55.10 -14.60
C LEU A 309 14.33 54.27 -13.39
N TRP A 310 15.30 54.77 -12.64
CA TRP A 310 15.73 54.19 -11.37
C TRP A 310 15.05 54.91 -10.22
N TRP A 311 14.73 54.16 -9.18
CA TRP A 311 13.96 54.64 -8.04
C TRP A 311 14.53 54.09 -6.74
N ASP A 312 14.40 54.88 -5.68
CA ASP A 312 14.62 54.44 -4.30
C ASP A 312 13.29 54.57 -3.55
N ILE A 313 12.78 53.47 -3.00
CA ILE A 313 11.50 53.47 -2.28
C ILE A 313 11.53 54.31 -0.99
N ARG A 314 12.71 54.72 -0.51
CA ARG A 314 12.83 55.67 0.62
C ARG A 314 12.50 57.11 0.21
N LYS A 315 12.54 57.39 -1.09
CA LYS A 315 12.23 58.69 -1.69
C LYS A 315 11.66 58.45 -3.09
N LEU A 316 10.39 58.05 -3.16
CA LEU A 316 9.74 57.74 -4.45
C LEU A 316 9.26 58.99 -5.19
N SER A 317 9.50 60.19 -4.63
CA SER A 317 9.07 61.45 -5.23
C SER A 317 9.74 61.78 -6.56
N GLU A 318 10.98 61.32 -6.78
CA GLU A 318 11.80 61.57 -7.96
C GLU A 318 12.63 60.32 -8.32
N PRO A 319 12.88 60.05 -9.62
CA PRO A 319 13.79 58.99 -10.03
C PRO A 319 15.24 59.39 -9.70
N THR A 320 16.06 58.42 -9.29
CA THR A 320 17.48 58.63 -9.00
C THR A 320 18.29 58.79 -10.28
N GLU A 321 17.94 58.02 -11.32
CA GLU A 321 18.60 58.05 -12.62
C GLU A 321 17.58 57.83 -13.74
N THR A 322 17.90 58.32 -14.93
CA THR A 322 17.07 58.18 -16.14
C THR A 322 17.94 57.77 -17.31
N LEU A 323 17.57 56.68 -17.99
CA LEU A 323 18.19 56.23 -19.22
C LEU A 323 17.17 56.30 -20.35
N VAL A 324 17.53 56.99 -21.42
CA VAL A 324 16.74 57.01 -22.66
C VAL A 324 17.24 55.89 -23.58
N LEU A 325 16.32 55.03 -24.03
CA LEU A 325 16.59 53.88 -24.91
C LEU A 325 16.76 54.32 -26.37
N ASP A 326 17.78 55.14 -26.63
CA ASP A 326 18.12 55.68 -27.94
C ASP A 326 19.34 54.95 -28.53
N ILE A 327 19.15 54.29 -29.67
CA ILE A 327 20.23 53.56 -30.39
C ILE A 327 21.38 54.52 -30.75
N THR A 328 21.08 55.78 -31.04
CA THR A 328 22.09 56.77 -31.43
C THR A 328 22.92 57.27 -30.26
N ARG A 329 22.55 56.90 -29.02
CA ARG A 329 23.19 57.30 -27.75
C ARG A 329 23.26 58.82 -27.55
N LYS A 330 22.40 59.58 -28.23
CA LYS A 330 22.32 61.04 -28.10
C LYS A 330 21.40 61.45 -26.95
N GLY A 331 20.62 60.52 -26.41
CA GLY A 331 19.71 60.76 -25.29
C GLY A 331 18.47 61.55 -25.71
N LEU A 332 18.10 61.48 -27.00
CA LEU A 332 16.97 62.21 -27.55
C LEU A 332 15.70 61.35 -27.45
N LEU A 333 14.69 61.82 -26.72
CA LEU A 333 13.41 61.12 -26.54
C LEU A 333 12.67 60.84 -27.85
N GLU A 334 12.84 61.70 -28.86
CA GLU A 334 12.23 61.52 -30.19
C GLU A 334 12.69 60.25 -30.92
N ASN A 335 13.90 59.76 -30.61
CA ASN A 335 14.48 58.57 -31.22
C ASN A 335 14.46 57.38 -30.25
N ALA A 336 13.80 57.53 -29.10
CA ALA A 336 13.74 56.49 -28.08
C ALA A 336 12.83 55.34 -28.52
N LEU A 337 13.26 54.11 -28.23
CA LEU A 337 12.48 52.91 -28.46
C LEU A 337 11.78 52.49 -27.18
N GLY A 338 10.47 52.25 -27.26
CA GLY A 338 9.68 51.79 -26.13
C GLY A 338 10.11 50.42 -25.61
N ALA A 339 10.06 50.25 -24.29
CA ALA A 339 10.31 48.98 -23.63
C ALA A 339 8.99 48.34 -23.14
N THR A 340 8.83 47.04 -23.43
CA THR A 340 7.66 46.25 -23.04
C THR A 340 8.00 45.08 -22.11
N ALA A 341 9.27 44.72 -22.02
CA ALA A 341 9.78 43.71 -21.12
C ALA A 341 11.07 44.24 -20.49
N LEU A 342 11.32 43.79 -19.26
CA LEU A 342 12.45 44.21 -18.45
C LEU A 342 12.93 42.95 -17.74
N GLU A 343 14.22 42.71 -17.76
CA GLU A 343 14.86 41.59 -17.08
C GLU A 343 16.23 42.07 -16.59
N PHE A 344 16.62 41.64 -15.40
CA PHE A 344 17.92 41.96 -14.83
C PHE A 344 18.54 40.72 -14.24
N GLU A 345 19.63 40.31 -14.85
CA GLU A 345 20.41 39.18 -14.38
C GLU A 345 21.25 39.61 -13.17
N HIS A 346 21.13 38.87 -12.07
CA HIS A 346 21.86 39.16 -10.83
C HIS A 346 23.33 38.71 -10.87
N THR A 347 23.73 37.98 -11.91
CA THR A 347 25.07 37.41 -12.08
C THR A 347 25.96 38.34 -12.88
N MET A 348 26.57 39.30 -12.18
CA MET A 348 27.93 39.83 -12.44
C MET A 348 28.56 40.31 -11.13
#